data_AF-A0A3D2B6Q0-F1
#
_entry.id   AF-A0A3D2B6Q0-F1
#
_cell.length_a   1.000
_cell.length_b   1.000
_cell.length_c   1.000
_cell.angle_alpha   90.00
_cell.angle_beta   90.00
_cell.angle_gamma   90.00
#
_symmetry.space_group_name_H-M   'P 1'
#
loop_
_entity.id
_entity.type
_entity.pdbx_description
1 polymer ?
#
loop_
_entity_poly.entity_id
_entity_poly.type
_entity_poly.pdbx_seq_one_letter_code
_entity_poly.pdbx_strand_id
1 'polypeptide(L)'
;MAVGPRQLKPTMMILLCVSTAGWANTGDDALPPPPAPQSLNDEAVFQLALIVNHYDTGLVVPVTRRNGDYLVSSADLLRAGLPPENVPPGEVNLTTLAGVRSEYDSAGQRLLLFVPQAWVPAR
;
A
#
# COMPACT_ATOMS: atom_id res chain seq x y z
N MET A 1 71.49 0.09 3.62
CA MET A 1 71.87 1.53 3.67
C MET A 1 71.41 2.14 2.36
N ALA A 2 70.65 3.22 2.26
CA ALA A 2 70.38 4.32 3.18
C ALA A 2 68.94 4.85 2.97
N VAL A 3 68.35 5.40 4.03
CA VAL A 3 67.12 6.19 4.00
C VAL A 3 67.51 7.63 3.72
N GLY A 4 66.79 8.31 2.82
CA GLY A 4 66.88 9.75 2.64
C GLY A 4 65.47 10.34 2.49
N PRO A 5 65.03 11.28 3.34
CA PRO A 5 63.69 11.84 3.26
C PRO A 5 63.67 13.03 2.30
N ARG A 6 62.69 13.10 1.39
CA ARG A 6 62.40 14.33 0.64
C ARG A 6 60.90 14.58 0.59
N GLN A 7 60.53 15.53 1.46
CA GLN A 7 59.30 16.29 1.61
C GLN A 7 58.35 16.28 0.40
N LEU A 8 57.17 15.67 0.56
CA LEU A 8 56.01 15.93 -0.29
C LEU A 8 55.44 17.31 0.07
N LYS A 9 55.31 18.21 -0.90
CA LYS A 9 54.54 19.46 -0.75
C LYS A 9 53.07 19.18 -1.09
N PRO A 10 52.11 19.33 -0.15
CA PRO A 10 50.70 19.22 -0.48
C PRO A 10 50.20 20.60 -0.91
N THR A 11 50.14 20.86 -2.21
CA THR A 11 49.34 21.98 -2.71
C THR A 11 47.90 21.50 -2.79
N MET A 12 47.22 21.61 -1.65
CA MET A 12 45.77 21.42 -1.53
C MET A 12 45.08 22.62 -2.18
N MET A 13 44.62 22.47 -3.42
CA MET A 13 43.72 23.44 -4.05
C MET A 13 42.33 23.22 -3.47
N ILE A 14 42.02 23.96 -2.40
CA ILE A 14 40.69 24.06 -1.82
C ILE A 14 39.75 24.64 -2.89
N LEU A 15 38.88 23.78 -3.41
CA LEU A 15 37.74 24.17 -4.22
C LEU A 15 36.69 24.76 -3.26
N LEU A 16 36.56 26.08 -3.30
CA LEU A 16 35.61 26.84 -2.49
C LEU A 16 34.18 26.49 -2.95
N CYS A 17 33.49 25.61 -2.23
CA CYS A 17 32.06 25.41 -2.37
C CYS A 17 31.35 26.72 -2.00
N VAL A 18 30.91 27.49 -3.01
CA VAL A 18 30.00 28.61 -2.81
C VAL A 18 28.63 28.01 -2.46
N SER A 19 28.37 27.84 -1.18
CA SER A 19 27.02 27.56 -0.68
C SER A 19 26.21 28.84 -0.79
N THR A 20 25.38 28.96 -1.83
CA THR A 20 24.31 29.94 -1.82
C THR A 20 23.33 29.53 -0.74
N ALA A 21 23.40 30.15 0.43
CA ALA A 21 22.33 30.05 1.42
C ALA A 21 21.08 30.68 0.80
N GLY A 22 20.17 29.85 0.28
CA GLY A 22 18.82 30.29 -0.05
C GLY A 22 18.11 30.59 1.26
N TRP A 23 17.75 31.85 1.48
CA TRP A 23 16.95 32.24 2.64
C TRP A 23 15.52 31.77 2.36
N ALA A 24 14.99 30.89 3.20
CA ALA A 24 13.57 30.55 3.17
C ALA A 24 12.77 31.83 3.45
N ASN A 25 11.77 32.10 2.62
CA ASN A 25 10.92 33.28 2.82
C ASN A 25 9.85 32.94 3.87
N THR A 26 9.31 33.93 4.58
CA THR A 26 8.33 33.73 5.67
C THR A 26 7.07 32.94 5.25
N GLY A 27 6.83 32.76 3.94
CA GLY A 27 5.74 31.98 3.39
C GLY A 27 6.09 30.54 2.96
N ASP A 28 7.35 30.10 3.02
CA ASP A 28 7.74 28.74 2.60
C ASP A 28 7.25 27.66 3.58
N ASP A 29 7.05 28.01 4.85
CA ASP A 29 6.49 27.12 5.87
C ASP A 29 4.95 27.14 5.89
N ALA A 30 4.31 27.97 5.06
CA ALA A 30 2.86 28.09 5.03
C ALA A 30 2.25 26.90 4.27
N LEU A 31 1.79 25.90 5.01
CA LEU A 31 0.92 24.87 4.46
C LEU A 31 -0.37 25.52 3.95
N PRO A 32 -0.93 25.04 2.82
CA PRO A 32 -2.26 25.47 2.40
C PRO A 32 -3.24 25.20 3.55
N PRO A 33 -4.24 26.08 3.74
CA PRO A 33 -5.26 25.84 4.76
C PRO A 33 -5.85 24.44 4.53
N PRO A 34 -6.07 23.66 5.60
CA PRO A 34 -6.64 22.33 5.46
C PRO A 34 -7.95 22.44 4.68
N PRO A 35 -8.23 21.51 3.76
CA PRO A 35 -9.51 21.49 3.09
C PRO A 35 -10.62 21.47 4.14
N ALA A 36 -11.69 22.23 3.90
CA ALA A 36 -12.86 22.22 4.78
C ALA A 36 -13.32 20.77 4.98
N PRO A 37 -13.75 20.36 6.19
CA PRO A 37 -14.22 19.01 6.44
C PRO A 37 -15.43 18.75 5.54
N GLN A 38 -15.19 18.13 4.40
CA GLN A 38 -16.23 17.42 3.66
C GLN A 38 -16.68 16.32 4.61
N SER A 39 -18.01 16.10 4.75
CA SER A 39 -18.54 14.92 5.43
C SER A 39 -17.66 13.76 5.02
N LEU A 40 -16.94 13.17 5.99
CA LEU A 40 -15.99 12.10 5.71
C LEU A 40 -16.82 11.06 4.99
N ASN A 41 -16.65 10.93 3.67
CA ASN A 41 -17.24 9.81 2.97
C ASN A 41 -16.62 8.64 3.71
N ASP A 42 -17.43 7.82 4.40
CA ASP A 42 -17.00 6.61 5.12
C ASP A 42 -16.52 5.52 4.12
N GLU A 43 -15.97 5.98 3.01
CA GLU A 43 -15.56 5.29 1.82
C GLU A 43 -14.09 5.60 1.55
N ALA A 44 -13.28 4.55 1.52
CA ALA A 44 -11.89 4.61 1.10
C ALA A 44 -11.59 3.44 0.18
N VAL A 45 -10.74 3.64 -0.83
CA VAL A 45 -10.28 2.56 -1.70
C VAL A 45 -8.84 2.22 -1.36
N PHE A 46 -8.59 0.95 -1.02
CA PHE A 46 -7.27 0.42 -0.73
C PHE A 46 -6.79 -0.47 -1.86
N GLN A 47 -5.49 -0.51 -2.10
CA GLN A 47 -4.86 -1.52 -2.97
C GLN A 47 -4.29 -2.61 -2.07
N LEU A 48 -4.96 -3.75 -1.99
CA LEU A 48 -4.64 -4.81 -1.03
C LEU A 48 -4.30 -6.11 -1.75
N ALA A 49 -3.29 -6.81 -1.22
CA ALA A 49 -3.03 -8.19 -1.63
C ALA A 49 -4.14 -9.11 -1.10
N LEU A 50 -4.72 -9.93 -1.96
CA LEU A 50 -5.85 -10.79 -1.62
C LEU A 50 -5.35 -12.19 -1.22
N ILE A 51 -5.62 -12.57 0.03
CA ILE A 51 -5.21 -13.86 0.60
C ILE A 51 -6.47 -14.69 0.86
N VAL A 52 -6.63 -15.85 0.23
CA VAL A 52 -7.83 -16.69 0.37
C VAL A 52 -7.48 -17.94 1.15
N ASN A 53 -8.10 -18.17 2.32
CA ASN A 53 -7.80 -19.32 3.18
C ASN A 53 -6.29 -19.52 3.43
N HIS A 54 -5.56 -18.43 3.70
CA HIS A 54 -4.09 -18.38 3.85
C HIS A 54 -3.28 -18.64 2.57
N TYR A 55 -3.94 -18.91 1.44
CA TYR A 55 -3.29 -18.99 0.15
C TYR A 55 -3.09 -17.59 -0.43
N ASP A 56 -1.83 -17.25 -0.70
CA ASP A 56 -1.50 -16.02 -1.42
C ASP A 56 -1.88 -16.17 -2.89
N THR A 57 -2.82 -15.35 -3.34
CA THR A 57 -3.31 -15.37 -4.73
C THR A 57 -2.34 -14.68 -5.70
N GLY A 58 -1.38 -13.91 -5.19
CA GLY A 58 -0.50 -13.04 -5.97
C GLY A 58 -1.21 -11.82 -6.58
N LEU A 59 -2.48 -11.60 -6.25
CA LEU A 59 -3.28 -10.49 -6.77
C LEU A 59 -3.27 -9.32 -5.79
N VAL A 60 -3.00 -8.12 -6.31
CA VAL A 60 -3.26 -6.84 -5.63
C VAL A 60 -4.45 -6.19 -6.32
N VAL A 61 -5.50 -5.90 -5.56
CA VAL A 61 -6.80 -5.49 -6.10
C VAL A 61 -7.33 -4.26 -5.37
N PRO A 62 -8.15 -3.42 -6.03
CA PRO A 62 -8.88 -2.36 -5.35
C PRO A 62 -9.92 -2.96 -4.41
N VAL A 63 -9.93 -2.50 -3.16
CA VAL A 63 -10.91 -2.85 -2.13
C VAL A 63 -11.55 -1.57 -1.63
N THR A 64 -12.84 -1.41 -1.88
CA THR A 64 -13.61 -0.28 -1.35
C THR A 64 -14.05 -0.64 0.05
N ARG A 65 -13.61 0.13 1.05
CA ARG A 65 -14.15 0.07 2.41
C ARG A 65 -15.25 1.11 2.52
N ARG A 66 -16.53 0.71 2.60
CA ARG A 66 -17.69 1.61 2.71
C ARG A 66 -18.48 1.24 3.96
N ASN A 67 -18.68 2.19 4.87
CA ASN A 67 -19.40 1.97 6.14
C ASN A 67 -18.83 0.81 6.97
N GLY A 68 -17.51 0.57 6.89
CA GLY A 68 -16.83 -0.52 7.57
C GLY A 68 -16.84 -1.86 6.85
N ASP A 69 -17.68 -2.04 5.83
CA ASP A 69 -17.69 -3.24 4.98
C ASP A 69 -16.64 -3.15 3.89
N TYR A 70 -16.14 -4.31 3.45
CA TYR A 70 -15.23 -4.42 2.31
C TYR A 70 -15.98 -4.88 1.08
N LEU A 71 -15.78 -4.16 -0.02
CA LEU A 71 -16.33 -4.45 -1.32
C LEU A 71 -15.20 -4.69 -2.32
N VAL A 72 -15.33 -5.76 -3.09
CA VAL A 72 -14.33 -6.20 -4.08
C VAL A 72 -15.05 -6.51 -5.39
N SER A 73 -14.40 -6.27 -6.53
CA SER A 73 -14.98 -6.62 -7.82
C SER A 73 -15.18 -8.13 -7.94
N SER A 74 -16.29 -8.56 -8.52
CA SER A 74 -16.57 -9.97 -8.79
C SER A 74 -15.48 -10.57 -9.68
N ALA A 75 -14.98 -9.81 -10.67
CA ALA A 75 -13.91 -10.24 -11.56
C ALA A 75 -12.63 -10.59 -10.79
N ASP A 76 -12.25 -9.79 -9.79
CA ASP A 76 -11.07 -10.04 -8.97
C ASP A 76 -11.26 -11.22 -8.02
N LEU A 77 -12.45 -11.40 -7.44
CA LEU A 77 -12.79 -12.58 -6.64
C LEU A 77 -12.71 -13.88 -7.46
N LEU A 78 -13.22 -13.86 -8.70
CA LEU A 78 -13.13 -15.00 -9.62
C LEU A 78 -11.67 -15.28 -10.02
N ARG A 79 -10.88 -14.24 -10.31
CA ARG A 79 -9.44 -14.37 -10.60
C ARG A 79 -8.66 -14.92 -9.39
N ALA A 80 -9.11 -14.61 -8.18
CA ALA A 80 -8.57 -15.15 -6.94
C ALA A 80 -8.93 -16.63 -6.69
N GLY A 81 -9.76 -17.21 -7.56
CA GLY A 81 -10.13 -18.62 -7.52
C GLY A 81 -11.41 -18.91 -6.72
N LEU A 82 -12.22 -17.90 -6.39
CA LEU A 82 -13.54 -18.16 -5.84
C LEU A 82 -14.47 -18.71 -6.93
N PRO A 83 -15.37 -19.64 -6.58
CA PRO A 83 -16.27 -20.28 -7.52
C PRO A 83 -17.38 -19.32 -7.98
N PRO A 84 -17.74 -19.30 -9.28
CA PRO A 84 -18.72 -18.35 -9.83
C PRO A 84 -20.12 -18.49 -9.27
N GLU A 85 -20.52 -19.68 -8.83
CA GLU A 85 -21.81 -19.94 -8.18
C GLU A 85 -21.94 -19.23 -6.82
N ASN A 86 -20.84 -18.81 -6.20
CA ASN A 86 -20.84 -18.12 -4.91
C ASN A 86 -20.44 -16.64 -5.00
N VAL A 87 -20.14 -16.12 -6.19
CA VAL A 87 -19.72 -14.73 -6.41
C VAL A 87 -20.77 -14.00 -7.25
N PRO A 88 -21.58 -13.11 -6.63
CA PRO A 88 -22.49 -12.25 -7.37
C PRO A 88 -21.74 -11.34 -8.37
N PRO A 89 -22.36 -10.92 -9.49
CA PRO A 89 -21.73 -10.01 -10.44
C PRO A 89 -21.60 -8.59 -9.87
N GLY A 90 -20.57 -7.86 -10.29
CA GLY A 90 -20.40 -6.43 -9.98
C GLY A 90 -19.49 -6.17 -8.76
N GLU A 91 -19.80 -5.14 -8.00
CA GLU A 91 -19.11 -4.84 -6.74
C GLU A 91 -19.74 -5.67 -5.60
N VAL A 92 -18.96 -6.57 -5.01
CA VAL A 92 -19.45 -7.56 -4.04
C VAL A 92 -19.09 -7.14 -2.63
N ASN A 93 -20.09 -6.89 -1.79
CA ASN A 93 -19.90 -6.72 -0.35
C ASN A 93 -19.61 -8.08 0.30
N LEU A 94 -18.41 -8.26 0.84
CA LEU A 94 -17.94 -9.52 1.40
C LEU A 94 -18.75 -9.99 2.61
N THR A 95 -19.34 -9.07 3.39
CA THR A 95 -20.20 -9.39 4.54
C THR A 95 -21.50 -10.09 4.11
N THR A 96 -21.92 -9.94 2.85
CA THR A 96 -23.13 -10.58 2.30
C THR A 96 -22.90 -12.02 1.85
N LEU A 97 -21.64 -12.44 1.73
CA LEU A 97 -21.29 -13.79 1.29
C LEU A 97 -21.43 -14.79 2.44
N ALA A 98 -22.24 -15.82 2.26
CA ALA A 98 -22.58 -16.75 3.31
C ALA A 98 -21.34 -17.53 3.81
N GLY A 99 -21.06 -17.43 5.10
CA GLY A 99 -19.93 -18.14 5.74
C GLY A 99 -18.55 -17.56 5.41
N VAL A 100 -18.49 -16.38 4.80
CA VAL A 100 -17.25 -15.66 4.50
C VAL A 100 -16.93 -14.67 5.61
N ARG A 101 -15.67 -14.64 6.03
CA ARG A 101 -15.13 -13.61 6.92
C ARG A 101 -13.99 -12.89 6.21
N SER A 102 -13.91 -11.58 6.41
CA SER A 102 -12.82 -10.75 5.88
C SER A 102 -12.09 -10.03 7.01
N GLU A 103 -10.76 -9.94 6.91
CA GLU A 103 -9.92 -9.21 7.85
C GLU A 103 -8.90 -8.37 7.10
N TYR A 104 -8.71 -7.12 7.52
CA TYR A 104 -7.69 -6.24 6.97
C TYR A 104 -6.42 -6.29 7.84
N ASP A 105 -5.35 -6.84 7.28
CA ASP A 105 -4.00 -6.75 7.84
C ASP A 105 -3.32 -5.49 7.29
N SER A 106 -3.39 -4.43 8.08
CA SER A 106 -2.78 -3.14 7.72
C SER A 106 -1.26 -3.17 7.65
N ALA A 107 -0.58 -4.03 8.42
CA ALA A 107 0.87 -4.11 8.43
C ALA A 107 1.38 -4.73 7.12
N GLY A 108 0.68 -5.73 6.61
CA GLY A 108 0.99 -6.38 5.34
C GLY A 108 0.31 -5.79 4.12
N GLN A 109 -0.58 -4.81 4.27
CA GLN A 109 -1.50 -4.34 3.21
C GLN A 109 -2.25 -5.50 2.53
N ARG A 110 -2.84 -6.37 3.35
CA ARG A 110 -3.52 -7.59 2.91
C ARG A 110 -4.99 -7.59 3.31
N LEU A 111 -5.83 -8.11 2.42
CA LEU A 111 -7.18 -8.55 2.75
C LEU A 111 -7.18 -10.06 2.88
N LEU A 112 -7.40 -10.56 4.11
CA LEU A 112 -7.54 -11.97 4.39
C LEU A 112 -9.00 -12.36 4.23
N LEU A 113 -9.26 -13.30 3.34
CA LEU A 113 -10.57 -13.85 3.07
C LEU A 113 -10.63 -15.30 3.55
N PHE A 114 -11.50 -15.56 4.50
CA PHE A 114 -11.78 -16.91 4.99
C PHE A 114 -13.11 -17.35 4.38
N VAL A 115 -13.05 -18.31 3.47
CA VAL A 115 -14.22 -18.85 2.76
C VAL A 115 -14.50 -20.28 3.18
N PRO A 116 -15.75 -20.77 3.09
CA PRO A 116 -16.08 -22.16 3.37
C PRO A 116 -15.19 -23.13 2.58
N GLN A 117 -14.74 -24.21 3.23
CA GLN A 117 -13.88 -25.22 2.59
C GLN A 117 -14.54 -25.82 1.34
N ALA A 118 -15.88 -25.91 1.29
CA ALA A 118 -16.60 -26.43 0.13
C ALA A 118 -16.44 -25.56 -1.14
N TRP A 119 -16.02 -24.29 -1.02
CA TRP A 119 -15.88 -23.38 -2.16
C TRP A 119 -14.57 -23.55 -2.91
N VAL A 120 -13.53 -24.04 -2.23
CA VAL A 120 -12.19 -24.13 -2.78
C VAL A 120 -11.74 -25.59 -2.73
N PRO A 121 -11.25 -26.18 -3.82
CA PRO A 121 -10.77 -27.55 -3.81
C PRO A 121 -9.69 -27.75 -2.74
N ALA A 122 -9.72 -28.90 -2.07
CA ALA A 122 -8.60 -29.33 -1.25
C ALA A 122 -7.36 -29.43 -2.16
N ARG A 123 -6.32 -28.64 -1.85
CA ARG A 123 -5.08 -28.58 -2.61
C ARG A 123 -3.97 -29.29 -1.86
#